data_AF-A0A0H3L0I8-F1
#
_entry.id   AF-A0A0H3L0I8-F1
#
_cell.length_a   1.000
_cell.length_b   1.000
_cell.length_c   1.000
_cell.angle_alpha   90.00
_cell.angle_beta   90.00
_cell.angle_gamma   90.00
#
_symmetry.space_group_name_H-M   'P 1'
#
loop_
_entity.id
_entity.type
_entity.pdbx_description
1 polymer ?
#
loop_
_entity_poly.entity_id
_entity_poly.type
_entity_poly.pdbx_seq_one_letter_code
_entity_poly.pdbx_strand_id
1 'polypeptide(L)'
;MLAAWEWGQLSGMASRQQRIWLALICGLALTLMLFTLPPYEHNAHLPQVAGWLWASLAWWIAALLLVLFYPASAALWRTSRPLRLLFGALTVIPFFWGMMALRQYHYEADHFAGAWWLLFVMFLVWGADSGAYMFGKLFGKHKLAPKVSPGKTWEGFLGGLISSALIAVLFASFAPLSVPTGTLVICAVISTLASVLGDLTESMFKREAGIKDSGSLIPGHGGILDRIDSLTAAVPVFACLLLLVFQTL
;
A
#
# COMPACT_ATOMS: atom_id res chain seq x y z
N MET A 1 -2.34 -13.53 -4.35
CA MET A 1 -3.14 -14.30 -5.33
C MET A 1 -4.55 -13.74 -5.50
N LEU A 2 -5.35 -13.59 -4.44
CA LEU A 2 -6.72 -13.05 -4.54
C LEU A 2 -6.78 -11.58 -4.98
N ALA A 3 -5.85 -10.74 -4.51
CA ALA A 3 -5.70 -9.38 -5.02
C ALA A 3 -5.40 -9.33 -6.53
N ALA A 4 -4.59 -10.26 -7.06
CA ALA A 4 -4.30 -10.34 -8.49
C ALA A 4 -5.50 -10.82 -9.32
N TRP A 5 -6.33 -11.70 -8.74
CA TRP A 5 -7.61 -12.09 -9.32
C TRP A 5 -8.55 -10.88 -9.51
N GLU A 6 -8.70 -10.06 -8.47
CA GLU A 6 -9.53 -8.85 -8.49
C GLU A 6 -8.91 -7.77 -9.40
N TRP A 7 -7.59 -7.64 -9.40
CA TRP A 7 -6.88 -6.76 -10.34
C TRP A 7 -7.10 -7.13 -11.81
N GLY A 8 -7.24 -8.42 -12.12
CA GLY A 8 -7.62 -8.89 -13.45
C GLY A 8 -8.95 -8.30 -13.93
N GLN A 9 -9.91 -8.13 -13.02
CA GLN A 9 -11.18 -7.46 -13.32
C GLN A 9 -10.97 -5.97 -13.64
N LEU A 10 -10.17 -5.26 -12.82
CA LEU A 10 -9.82 -3.86 -13.05
C LEU A 10 -9.06 -3.65 -14.38
N SER A 11 -8.29 -4.65 -14.77
CA SER A 11 -7.54 -4.67 -16.03
C SER A 11 -8.39 -5.01 -17.27
N GLY A 12 -9.70 -5.25 -17.09
CA GLY A 12 -10.64 -5.53 -18.18
C GLY A 12 -10.57 -6.96 -18.72
N MET A 13 -10.07 -7.92 -17.92
CA MET A 13 -10.16 -9.35 -18.25
C MET A 13 -11.57 -9.84 -17.96
N ALA A 14 -12.35 -10.12 -19.00
CA ALA A 14 -13.73 -10.61 -18.86
C ALA A 14 -13.79 -12.12 -18.54
N SER A 15 -12.82 -12.91 -19.02
CA SER A 15 -12.82 -14.36 -18.85
C SER A 15 -12.37 -14.77 -17.45
N ARG A 16 -13.16 -15.63 -16.80
CA ARG A 16 -12.81 -16.29 -15.53
C ARG A 16 -11.44 -16.97 -15.63
N GLN A 17 -11.18 -17.66 -16.73
CA GLN A 17 -9.94 -18.42 -16.94
C GLN A 17 -8.70 -17.51 -17.00
N GLN A 18 -8.80 -16.34 -17.66
CA GLN A 18 -7.69 -15.37 -17.70
C GLN A 18 -7.33 -14.86 -16.31
N ARG A 19 -8.32 -14.61 -15.46
CA ARG A 19 -8.11 -14.18 -14.08
C ARG A 19 -7.51 -15.28 -13.20
N ILE A 20 -7.88 -16.55 -13.42
CA ILE A 20 -7.25 -17.69 -12.72
C ILE A 20 -5.77 -17.73 -13.10
N TRP A 21 -5.46 -17.66 -14.39
CA TRP A 21 -4.08 -17.68 -14.86
C TRP A 21 -3.27 -16.50 -14.31
N LEU A 22 -3.82 -15.30 -14.29
CA LEU A 22 -3.16 -14.13 -13.68
C LEU A 22 -2.85 -14.36 -12.19
N ALA A 23 -3.81 -14.89 -11.43
CA ALA A 23 -3.62 -15.18 -10.00
C ALA A 23 -2.57 -16.27 -9.75
N LEU A 24 -2.54 -17.32 -10.59
CA LEU A 24 -1.56 -18.39 -10.53
C LEU A 24 -0.16 -17.89 -10.93
N ILE A 25 -0.03 -17.15 -12.03
CA ILE A 25 1.25 -16.56 -12.48
C ILE A 25 1.79 -15.61 -11.41
N CYS A 26 0.94 -14.74 -10.85
CA CYS A 26 1.33 -13.86 -9.76
C CYS A 26 1.77 -14.65 -8.53
N GLY A 27 1.03 -15.69 -8.12
CA GLY A 27 1.40 -16.54 -6.99
C GLY A 27 2.74 -17.26 -7.22
N LEU A 28 2.95 -17.83 -8.41
CA LEU A 28 4.19 -18.48 -8.78
C LEU A 28 5.35 -17.48 -8.79
N ALA A 29 5.17 -16.29 -9.37
CA ALA A 29 6.20 -15.25 -9.39
C ALA A 29 6.60 -14.82 -7.97
N LEU A 30 5.64 -14.56 -7.08
CA LEU A 30 5.93 -14.21 -5.68
C LEU A 30 6.61 -15.36 -4.92
N THR A 31 6.22 -16.60 -5.20
CA THR A 31 6.85 -17.79 -4.60
C THR A 31 8.30 -17.95 -5.09
N LEU A 32 8.56 -17.77 -6.38
CA LEU A 32 9.91 -17.77 -6.93
C LEU A 32 10.76 -16.64 -6.34
N MET A 33 10.20 -15.45 -6.16
CA MET A 33 10.86 -14.34 -5.48
C MET A 33 11.25 -14.69 -4.03
N LEU A 34 10.43 -15.46 -3.32
CA LEU A 34 10.76 -15.93 -1.97
C LEU A 34 12.01 -16.82 -1.98
N PHE A 35 12.17 -17.69 -2.99
CA PHE A 35 13.36 -18.54 -3.12
C PHE A 35 14.63 -17.78 -3.53
N THR A 36 14.51 -16.56 -4.03
CA THR A 36 15.69 -15.71 -4.34
C THR A 36 16.29 -15.04 -3.12
N LEU A 37 15.58 -15.01 -1.98
CA LEU A 37 16.11 -14.46 -0.74
C LEU A 37 17.14 -15.43 -0.15
N PRO A 38 18.41 -15.02 0.00
CA PRO A 38 19.42 -15.86 0.63
C PRO A 38 18.98 -16.19 2.07
N PRO A 39 19.00 -17.46 2.50
CA PRO A 39 18.58 -17.84 3.84
C PRO A 39 19.47 -17.28 4.97
N TYR A 40 20.60 -16.62 4.65
CA TYR A 40 21.61 -16.23 5.63
C TYR A 40 22.20 -14.80 5.47
N GLU A 41 21.85 -14.04 4.43
CA GLU A 41 22.29 -12.64 4.29
C GLU A 41 21.10 -11.68 4.44
N HIS A 42 20.76 -11.42 5.70
CA HIS A 42 19.57 -10.68 6.14
C HIS A 42 19.72 -9.14 6.06
N ASN A 43 20.46 -8.63 5.05
CA ASN A 43 20.67 -7.21 4.89
C ASN A 43 19.56 -6.58 4.03
N ALA A 44 18.89 -5.56 4.55
CA ALA A 44 17.95 -4.73 3.77
C ALA A 44 18.60 -4.04 2.56
N HIS A 45 19.93 -4.01 2.51
CA HIS A 45 20.73 -3.53 1.40
C HIS A 45 20.94 -4.53 0.26
N LEU A 46 20.34 -5.73 0.33
CA LEU A 46 20.31 -6.62 -0.83
C LEU A 46 19.80 -5.82 -2.05
N PRO A 47 20.58 -5.69 -3.13
CA PRO A 47 20.25 -4.82 -4.26
C PRO A 47 18.86 -5.07 -4.83
N GLN A 48 18.40 -6.31 -4.76
CA GLN A 48 17.05 -6.72 -5.16
C GLN A 48 15.97 -6.06 -4.28
N VAL A 49 16.07 -6.17 -2.95
CA VAL A 49 15.12 -5.56 -2.00
C VAL A 49 15.12 -4.04 -2.19
N ALA A 50 16.31 -3.43 -2.16
CA ALA A 50 16.46 -1.99 -2.30
C ALA A 50 15.91 -1.48 -3.65
N GLY A 51 16.18 -2.20 -4.74
CA GLY A 51 15.68 -1.87 -6.08
C GLY A 51 14.15 -1.85 -6.15
N TRP A 52 13.48 -2.85 -5.57
CA TRP A 52 12.01 -2.88 -5.52
C TRP A 52 11.41 -1.79 -4.62
N LEU A 53 12.07 -1.45 -3.51
CA LEU A 53 11.64 -0.35 -2.63
C LEU A 53 11.77 1.01 -3.33
N TRP A 54 12.87 1.27 -4.03
CA TRP A 54 13.02 2.48 -4.85
C TRP A 54 12.03 2.52 -6.01
N ALA A 55 11.81 1.40 -6.67
CA ALA A 55 10.79 1.28 -7.72
C ALA A 55 9.39 1.58 -7.17
N SER A 56 9.09 1.20 -5.92
CA SER A 56 7.85 1.57 -5.23
C SER A 56 7.70 3.08 -5.11
N LEU A 57 8.73 3.78 -4.61
CA LEU A 57 8.68 5.23 -4.47
C LEU A 57 8.44 5.92 -5.82
N ALA A 58 9.16 5.49 -6.86
CA ALA A 58 8.95 6.00 -8.22
C ALA A 58 7.51 5.73 -8.72
N TRP A 59 6.99 4.52 -8.47
CA TRP A 59 5.63 4.14 -8.84
C TRP A 59 4.59 5.00 -8.13
N TRP A 60 4.71 5.20 -6.81
CA TRP A 60 3.75 6.00 -6.07
C TRP A 60 3.81 7.49 -6.42
N ILE A 61 4.98 8.02 -6.79
CA ILE A 61 5.07 9.36 -7.37
C ILE A 61 4.33 9.42 -8.70
N ALA A 62 4.50 8.42 -9.58
CA ALA A 62 3.76 8.35 -10.83
C ALA A 62 2.24 8.20 -10.60
N ALA A 63 1.82 7.36 -9.65
CA ALA A 63 0.43 7.16 -9.27
C ALA A 63 -0.20 8.47 -8.72
N LEU A 64 0.55 9.26 -7.95
CA LEU A 64 0.12 10.58 -7.50
C LEU A 64 -0.20 11.49 -8.69
N LEU A 65 0.68 11.55 -9.69
CA LEU A 65 0.43 12.32 -10.91
C LEU A 65 -0.81 11.80 -11.66
N LEU A 66 -0.98 10.49 -11.76
CA LEU A 66 -2.17 9.91 -12.39
C LEU A 66 -3.47 10.34 -11.67
N VAL A 67 -3.47 10.32 -10.32
CA VAL A 67 -4.63 10.71 -9.51
C VAL A 67 -4.88 12.23 -9.60
N LEU A 68 -3.85 13.06 -9.52
CA LEU A 68 -3.98 14.53 -9.58
C LEU A 68 -4.53 15.01 -10.94
N PHE A 69 -4.11 14.37 -12.03
CA PHE A 69 -4.57 14.72 -13.38
C PHE A 69 -5.80 13.91 -13.84
N TYR A 70 -6.45 13.17 -12.95
CA TYR A 70 -7.68 12.44 -13.28
C TYR A 70 -8.85 13.43 -13.57
N PRO A 71 -9.59 13.26 -14.69
CA PRO A 71 -9.69 12.10 -15.57
C PRO A 71 -8.82 12.16 -16.84
N ALA A 72 -8.05 13.23 -17.06
CA ALA A 72 -7.24 13.37 -18.28
C ALA A 72 -6.15 12.29 -18.36
N SER A 73 -5.53 11.93 -17.23
CA SER A 73 -4.56 10.85 -17.13
C SER A 73 -5.12 9.49 -17.57
N ALA A 74 -6.40 9.22 -17.30
CA ALA A 74 -7.06 7.96 -17.67
C ALA A 74 -7.09 7.72 -19.17
N ALA A 75 -7.12 8.77 -19.99
CA ALA A 75 -7.09 8.64 -21.45
C ALA A 75 -5.85 7.88 -21.96
N LEU A 76 -4.72 7.98 -21.25
CA LEU A 76 -3.45 7.36 -21.62
C LEU A 76 -3.43 5.84 -21.38
N TRP A 77 -4.14 5.35 -20.37
CA TRP A 77 -4.00 3.97 -19.90
C TRP A 77 -5.30 3.16 -19.89
N ARG A 78 -6.49 3.78 -19.89
CA ARG A 78 -7.78 3.09 -19.76
C ARG A 78 -8.02 2.00 -20.81
N THR A 79 -7.56 2.23 -22.04
CA THR A 79 -7.71 1.26 -23.15
C THR A 79 -6.62 0.19 -23.12
N SER A 80 -5.45 0.50 -22.57
CA SER A 80 -4.28 -0.38 -22.58
C SER A 80 -4.33 -1.38 -21.43
N ARG A 81 -4.65 -2.65 -21.76
CA ARG A 81 -4.54 -3.77 -20.83
C ARG A 81 -3.12 -3.98 -20.26
N PRO A 82 -2.03 -3.96 -21.05
CA PRO A 82 -0.69 -4.19 -20.51
C PRO A 82 -0.28 -3.11 -19.50
N LEU A 83 -0.66 -1.84 -19.71
CA LEU A 83 -0.38 -0.78 -18.73
C LEU A 83 -1.11 -1.03 -17.41
N ARG A 84 -2.40 -1.40 -17.46
CA ARG A 84 -3.15 -1.74 -16.24
C ARG A 84 -2.56 -2.92 -15.48
N LEU A 85 -2.07 -3.94 -16.18
CA LEU A 85 -1.37 -5.07 -15.56
C LEU A 85 -0.02 -4.66 -14.96
N LEU A 86 0.74 -3.79 -15.66
CA LEU A 86 1.99 -3.23 -15.17
C LEU A 86 1.77 -2.46 -13.87
N PHE A 87 0.72 -1.63 -13.81
CA PHE A 87 0.36 -0.88 -12.60
C PHE A 87 0.03 -1.81 -11.42
N GLY A 88 -0.66 -2.91 -11.68
CA GLY A 88 -0.90 -3.95 -10.67
C GLY A 88 0.38 -4.62 -10.21
N ALA A 89 1.30 -4.95 -11.13
CA ALA A 89 2.59 -5.53 -10.79
C ALA A 89 3.45 -4.56 -9.96
N LEU A 90 3.51 -3.28 -10.34
CA LEU A 90 4.21 -2.22 -9.60
C LEU A 90 3.58 -1.92 -8.23
N THR A 91 2.33 -2.31 -8.01
CA THR A 91 1.67 -2.20 -6.70
C THR A 91 1.94 -3.43 -5.83
N VAL A 92 1.77 -4.64 -6.38
CA VAL A 92 1.84 -5.90 -5.63
C VAL A 92 3.27 -6.37 -5.35
N ILE A 93 4.19 -6.23 -6.32
CA ILE A 93 5.56 -6.74 -6.16
C ILE A 93 6.31 -5.95 -5.09
N PRO A 94 6.35 -4.60 -5.12
CA PRO A 94 7.04 -3.87 -4.06
C PRO A 94 6.38 -4.02 -2.70
N PHE A 95 5.05 -4.13 -2.64
CA PHE A 95 4.33 -4.45 -1.40
C PHE A 95 4.83 -5.77 -0.79
N PHE A 96 4.97 -6.82 -1.60
CA PHE A 96 5.54 -8.09 -1.15
C PHE A 96 6.96 -7.93 -0.61
N TRP A 97 7.84 -7.23 -1.35
CA TRP A 97 9.21 -6.99 -0.90
C TRP A 97 9.30 -6.14 0.36
N GLY A 98 8.44 -5.13 0.51
CA GLY A 98 8.34 -4.34 1.74
C GLY A 98 7.90 -5.17 2.94
N MET A 99 6.91 -6.06 2.76
CA MET A 99 6.51 -6.99 3.83
C MET A 99 7.64 -7.94 4.22
N MET A 100 8.35 -8.50 3.24
CA MET A 100 9.48 -9.39 3.50
C MET A 100 10.62 -8.67 4.21
N ALA A 101 11.00 -7.48 3.75
CA ALA A 101 12.06 -6.67 4.36
C ALA A 101 11.76 -6.35 5.82
N LEU A 102 10.52 -5.93 6.13
CA LEU A 102 10.12 -5.66 7.52
C LEU A 102 10.01 -6.94 8.35
N ARG A 103 9.48 -8.03 7.80
CA ARG A 103 9.31 -9.31 8.53
C ARG A 103 10.63 -9.96 8.90
N GLN A 104 11.61 -9.90 7.99
CA GLN A 104 12.91 -10.52 8.17
C GLN A 104 13.85 -9.70 9.05
N TYR A 105 13.48 -8.46 9.37
CA TYR A 105 14.27 -7.60 10.24
C TYR A 105 14.51 -8.26 11.61
N HIS A 106 15.79 -8.45 11.94
CA HIS A 106 16.26 -9.06 13.20
C HIS A 106 15.62 -10.41 13.55
N TYR A 107 15.13 -11.15 12.55
CA TYR A 107 14.37 -12.38 12.78
C TYR A 107 15.15 -13.44 13.56
N GLU A 108 16.46 -13.58 13.31
CA GLU A 108 17.34 -14.52 14.03
C GLU A 108 17.54 -14.18 15.51
N ALA A 109 17.51 -12.89 15.85
CA ALA A 109 17.71 -12.43 17.23
C ALA A 109 16.41 -12.44 18.03
N ASP A 110 15.30 -12.03 17.38
CA ASP A 110 13.96 -12.06 17.95
C ASP A 110 12.94 -12.29 16.83
N HIS A 111 12.28 -13.45 16.87
CA HIS A 111 11.25 -13.85 15.90
C HIS A 111 10.06 -12.87 15.85
N PHE A 112 9.90 -12.04 16.88
CA PHE A 112 8.83 -11.04 16.98
C PHE A 112 9.24 -9.64 16.52
N ALA A 113 10.53 -9.34 16.35
CA ALA A 113 11.00 -7.99 15.98
C ALA A 113 10.37 -7.49 14.67
N GLY A 114 10.49 -8.27 13.59
CA GLY A 114 9.84 -7.94 12.32
C GLY A 114 8.31 -7.98 12.38
N ALA A 115 7.73 -8.74 13.31
CA ALA A 115 6.28 -8.76 13.53
C ALA A 115 5.78 -7.41 14.07
N TRP A 116 6.52 -6.81 15.00
CA TRP A 116 6.20 -5.49 15.56
C TRP A 116 6.19 -4.39 14.49
N TRP A 117 7.12 -4.43 13.52
CA TRP A 117 7.14 -3.48 12.42
C TRP A 117 5.93 -3.60 11.50
N LEU A 118 5.54 -4.82 11.13
CA LEU A 118 4.33 -5.03 10.33
C LEU A 118 3.07 -4.62 11.10
N LEU A 119 2.99 -5.00 12.38
CA LEU A 119 1.88 -4.64 13.25
C LEU A 119 1.76 -3.12 13.37
N PHE A 120 2.89 -2.42 13.52
CA PHE A 120 2.94 -0.97 13.55
C PHE A 120 2.33 -0.36 12.29
N VAL A 121 2.76 -0.78 11.09
CA VAL A 121 2.21 -0.23 9.83
C VAL A 121 0.72 -0.57 9.66
N MET A 122 0.28 -1.73 10.12
CA MET A 122 -1.15 -2.07 10.12
C MET A 122 -1.97 -1.15 11.02
N PHE A 123 -1.54 -0.95 12.28
CA PHE A 123 -2.19 -0.02 13.20
C PHE A 123 -2.15 1.42 12.68
N LEU A 124 -1.05 1.82 12.05
CA LEU A 124 -0.89 3.12 11.43
C LEU A 124 -1.97 3.35 10.37
N VAL A 125 -2.14 2.42 9.42
CA VAL A 125 -3.15 2.54 8.34
C VAL A 125 -4.56 2.47 8.90
N TRP A 126 -4.86 1.49 9.76
CA TRP A 126 -6.20 1.36 10.35
C TRP A 126 -6.59 2.55 11.21
N GLY A 127 -5.63 3.10 11.96
CA GLY A 127 -5.81 4.30 12.74
C GLY A 127 -5.98 5.55 11.89
N ALA A 128 -5.22 5.67 10.81
CA ALA A 128 -5.39 6.75 9.83
C ALA A 128 -6.78 6.70 9.18
N ASP A 129 -7.25 5.52 8.75
CA ASP A 129 -8.58 5.35 8.17
C ASP A 129 -9.71 5.65 9.17
N SER A 130 -9.56 5.18 10.40
CA SER A 130 -10.51 5.45 11.49
C SER A 130 -10.57 6.93 11.83
N GLY A 131 -9.42 7.57 11.94
CA GLY A 131 -9.29 9.02 12.13
C GLY A 131 -9.93 9.78 10.97
N ALA A 132 -9.60 9.40 9.74
CA ALA A 132 -10.14 10.06 8.57
C ALA A 132 -11.66 9.92 8.44
N TYR A 133 -12.21 8.76 8.81
CA TYR A 133 -13.65 8.56 8.88
C TYR A 133 -14.29 9.44 9.96
N MET A 134 -13.74 9.44 11.18
CA MET A 134 -14.30 10.18 12.31
C MET A 134 -14.28 11.69 12.06
N PHE A 135 -13.12 12.25 11.72
CA PHE A 135 -12.99 13.69 11.44
C PHE A 135 -13.71 14.08 10.15
N GLY A 136 -13.73 13.20 9.15
CA GLY A 136 -14.47 13.43 7.91
C GLY A 136 -15.98 13.46 8.13
N LYS A 137 -16.52 12.65 9.03
CA LYS A 137 -17.95 12.65 9.37
C LYS A 137 -18.35 13.84 10.25
N LEU A 138 -17.50 14.23 11.20
CA LEU A 138 -17.78 15.31 12.15
C LEU A 138 -17.58 16.70 11.54
N PHE A 139 -16.53 16.87 10.74
CA PHE A 139 -16.08 18.19 10.27
C PHE A 139 -16.01 18.31 8.75
N GLY A 140 -16.27 17.24 8.00
CA GLY A 140 -16.09 17.20 6.55
C GLY A 140 -16.96 18.20 5.80
N LYS A 141 -16.33 19.21 5.21
CA LYS A 141 -16.99 20.21 4.37
C LYS A 141 -16.36 20.24 2.97
N HIS A 142 -15.04 20.07 2.89
CA HIS A 142 -14.30 20.20 1.64
C HIS A 142 -13.89 18.84 1.09
N LYS A 143 -14.31 18.52 -0.14
CA LYS A 143 -13.99 17.24 -0.80
C LYS A 143 -12.53 17.21 -1.26
N LEU A 144 -11.85 16.10 -1.00
CA LEU A 144 -10.44 15.90 -1.36
C LEU A 144 -10.27 15.57 -2.85
N ALA A 145 -10.98 14.55 -3.32
CA ALA A 145 -10.86 14.05 -4.70
C ALA A 145 -12.25 13.73 -5.29
N PRO A 146 -13.09 14.73 -5.60
CA PRO A 146 -14.50 14.53 -5.98
C PRO A 146 -14.71 13.56 -7.15
N LYS A 147 -13.80 13.57 -8.12
CA LYS A 147 -13.91 12.77 -9.35
C LYS A 147 -13.49 11.31 -9.15
N VAL A 148 -12.65 11.02 -8.15
CA VAL A 148 -12.10 9.69 -7.87
C VAL A 148 -12.86 9.03 -6.71
N SER A 149 -12.94 9.74 -5.58
CA SER A 149 -13.59 9.30 -4.35
C SER A 149 -14.39 10.45 -3.72
N PRO A 150 -15.70 10.57 -4.01
CA PRO A 150 -16.54 11.68 -3.53
C PRO A 150 -16.77 11.65 -2.00
N GLY A 151 -16.44 10.54 -1.33
CA GLY A 151 -16.56 10.40 0.11
C GLY A 151 -15.44 11.07 0.91
N LYS A 152 -14.25 11.23 0.33
CA LYS A 152 -13.06 11.72 1.05
C LYS A 152 -13.08 13.25 1.20
N THR A 153 -12.69 13.74 2.37
CA THR A 153 -12.65 15.16 2.72
C THR A 153 -11.26 15.58 3.19
N TRP A 154 -10.94 16.86 3.05
CA TRP A 154 -9.68 17.42 3.56
C TRP A 154 -9.60 17.36 5.09
N GLU A 155 -10.73 17.58 5.78
CA GLU A 155 -10.79 17.49 7.23
C GLU A 155 -10.57 16.04 7.72
N GLY A 156 -11.13 15.06 7.01
CA GLY A 156 -10.84 13.66 7.25
C GLY A 156 -9.37 13.34 7.00
N PHE A 157 -8.82 13.77 5.87
CA PHE A 157 -7.40 13.58 5.56
C PHE A 157 -6.47 14.10 6.69
N LEU A 158 -6.69 15.33 7.16
CA LEU A 158 -5.93 15.88 8.29
C LEU A 158 -6.15 15.10 9.59
N GLY A 159 -7.39 14.67 9.87
CA GLY A 159 -7.69 13.80 11.01
C GLY A 159 -6.96 12.46 10.97
N GLY A 160 -6.82 11.89 9.77
CA GLY A 160 -6.02 10.68 9.54
C GLY A 160 -4.54 10.90 9.84
N LEU A 161 -3.96 12.01 9.37
CA LEU A 161 -2.55 12.36 9.65
C LEU A 161 -2.28 12.59 11.15
N ILE A 162 -3.19 13.25 11.85
CA ILE A 162 -3.07 13.46 13.30
C ILE A 162 -3.15 12.11 14.04
N SER A 163 -4.10 11.25 13.65
CA SER A 163 -4.28 9.94 14.25
C SER A 163 -3.06 9.05 14.03
N SER A 164 -2.47 9.09 12.84
CA SER A 164 -1.30 8.30 12.51
C SER A 164 -0.03 8.78 13.22
N ALA A 165 0.16 10.10 13.36
CA ALA A 165 1.24 10.67 14.17
C ALA A 165 1.10 10.29 15.66
N LEU A 166 -0.12 10.31 16.20
CA LEU A 166 -0.38 9.87 17.58
C LEU A 166 -0.02 8.39 17.78
N ILE A 167 -0.41 7.52 16.84
CA ILE A 167 -0.05 6.09 16.87
C ILE A 167 1.46 5.89 16.82
N ALA A 168 2.18 6.66 16.01
CA ALA A 168 3.64 6.63 15.96
C ALA A 168 4.28 6.97 17.32
N VAL A 169 3.80 8.01 18.00
CA VAL A 169 4.28 8.40 19.33
C VAL A 169 3.97 7.31 20.38
N LEU A 170 2.76 6.74 20.34
CA LEU A 170 2.37 5.67 21.25
C LEU A 170 3.23 4.41 21.04
N PHE A 171 3.43 3.98 19.79
CA PHE A 171 4.28 2.83 19.49
C PHE A 171 5.75 3.08 19.85
N ALA A 172 6.29 4.27 19.61
CA ALA A 172 7.65 4.62 20.05
C ALA A 172 7.82 4.53 21.58
N SER A 173 6.73 4.70 22.34
CA SER A 173 6.76 4.72 23.81
C SER A 173 6.50 3.34 24.42
N PHE A 174 5.67 2.50 23.79
CA PHE A 174 5.18 1.24 24.36
C PHE A 174 5.63 -0.02 23.63
N ALA A 175 6.01 0.08 22.35
CA ALA A 175 6.48 -1.06 21.58
C ALA A 175 8.03 -1.12 21.62
N PRO A 176 8.63 -2.31 21.49
CA PRO A 176 10.08 -2.49 21.49
C PRO A 176 10.71 -2.07 20.16
N LEU A 177 10.46 -0.83 19.71
CA LEU A 177 10.98 -0.27 18.46
C LEU A 177 12.20 0.61 18.78
N SER A 178 13.38 0.18 18.37
CA SER A 178 14.64 0.90 18.59
C SER A 178 14.90 1.99 17.55
N VAL A 179 13.97 2.93 17.38
CA VAL A 179 14.07 4.03 16.41
C VAL A 179 13.74 5.37 17.07
N PRO A 180 14.46 6.46 16.75
CA PRO A 180 14.12 7.79 17.27
C PRO A 180 12.67 8.18 16.96
N THR A 181 11.94 8.66 17.97
CA THR A 181 10.51 9.02 17.83
C THR A 181 10.27 9.99 16.67
N GLY A 182 11.16 10.97 16.47
CA GLY A 182 11.07 11.91 15.35
C GLY A 182 11.10 11.23 13.99
N THR A 183 12.02 10.29 13.78
CA THR A 183 12.11 9.50 12.54
C THR A 183 10.85 8.66 12.35
N LEU A 184 10.37 8.00 13.42
CA LEU A 184 9.17 7.16 13.34
C LEU A 184 7.93 7.97 12.95
N VAL A 185 7.77 9.18 13.52
CA VAL A 185 6.67 10.09 13.18
C VAL A 185 6.76 10.56 11.73
N ILE A 186 7.95 10.91 11.24
CA ILE A 186 8.14 11.31 9.82
C ILE A 186 7.77 10.15 8.89
N CYS A 187 8.29 8.94 9.16
CA CYS A 187 7.95 7.75 8.38
C CYS A 187 6.44 7.47 8.43
N ALA A 188 5.82 7.57 9.60
CA ALA A 188 4.39 7.38 9.78
C ALA A 188 3.54 8.35 8.95
N VAL A 189 3.87 9.64 8.99
CA VAL A 189 3.16 10.68 8.22
C VAL A 189 3.30 10.42 6.72
N ILE A 190 4.51 10.18 6.21
CA ILE A 190 4.73 9.95 4.78
C ILE A 190 4.04 8.65 4.33
N SER A 191 4.11 7.57 5.12
CA SER A 191 3.41 6.33 4.82
C SER A 191 1.89 6.48 4.87
N THR A 192 1.35 7.37 5.70
CA THR A 192 -0.08 7.71 5.70
C THR A 192 -0.48 8.47 4.44
N LEU A 193 0.37 9.37 3.94
CA LEU A 193 0.13 10.03 2.65
C LEU A 193 0.10 9.01 1.51
N ALA A 194 1.04 8.05 1.52
CA ALA A 194 1.05 6.95 0.59
C ALA A 194 -0.19 6.07 0.71
N SER A 195 -0.64 5.76 1.93
CA SER A 195 -1.84 4.94 2.16
C SER A 195 -3.08 5.56 1.54
N VAL A 196 -3.29 6.86 1.76
CA VAL A 196 -4.39 7.62 1.14
C VAL A 196 -4.28 7.60 -0.38
N LEU A 197 -3.07 7.73 -0.92
CA LEU A 197 -2.84 7.63 -2.35
C LEU A 197 -3.14 6.22 -2.90
N GLY A 198 -2.85 5.16 -2.15
CA GLY A 198 -3.18 3.77 -2.49
C GLY A 198 -4.68 3.57 -2.71
N ASP A 199 -5.49 3.96 -1.73
CA ASP A 199 -6.96 3.92 -1.81
C ASP A 199 -7.51 4.79 -2.95
N LEU A 200 -6.97 6.01 -3.14
CA LEU A 200 -7.36 6.85 -4.28
C LEU A 200 -6.99 6.21 -5.63
N THR A 201 -5.82 5.59 -5.72
CA THR A 201 -5.34 4.92 -6.94
C THR A 201 -6.25 3.73 -7.27
N GLU A 202 -6.58 2.89 -6.29
CA GLU A 202 -7.51 1.77 -6.51
C GLU A 202 -8.91 2.27 -6.87
N SER A 203 -9.42 3.28 -6.15
CA SER A 203 -10.68 3.95 -6.46
C SER A 203 -10.73 4.46 -7.90
N MET A 204 -9.65 5.05 -8.40
CA MET A 204 -9.52 5.50 -9.79
C MET A 204 -9.66 4.32 -10.78
N PHE A 205 -8.99 3.20 -10.53
CA PHE A 205 -9.12 1.99 -11.36
C PHE A 205 -10.54 1.42 -11.33
N LYS A 206 -11.20 1.43 -10.17
CA LYS A 206 -12.60 0.99 -10.02
C LYS A 206 -13.54 1.85 -10.88
N ARG A 207 -13.34 3.17 -10.91
CA ARG A 207 -14.12 4.09 -11.77
C ARG A 207 -13.96 3.79 -13.25
N GLU A 208 -12.73 3.57 -13.73
CA GLU A 208 -12.50 3.22 -15.14
C GLU A 208 -12.99 1.82 -15.51
N ALA A 209 -13.05 0.90 -14.54
CA ALA A 209 -13.63 -0.43 -14.73
C ALA A 209 -15.18 -0.43 -14.61
N GLY A 210 -15.79 0.69 -14.25
CA GLY A 210 -17.24 0.80 -14.07
C GLY A 210 -17.79 0.04 -12.87
N ILE A 211 -16.93 -0.30 -11.89
CA ILE A 211 -17.30 -1.04 -10.68
C ILE A 211 -17.10 -0.18 -9.43
N LYS A 212 -17.79 -0.54 -8.34
CA LYS A 212 -17.63 0.14 -7.05
C LYS A 212 -16.66 -0.59 -6.13
N ASP A 213 -16.81 -1.91 -6.04
CA ASP A 213 -16.04 -2.81 -5.18
C ASP A 213 -15.19 -3.73 -6.07
N SER A 214 -13.97 -4.08 -5.65
CA SER A 214 -13.04 -4.90 -6.44
C SER A 214 -13.49 -6.36 -6.57
N GLY A 215 -14.35 -6.81 -5.65
CA GLY A 215 -14.93 -8.14 -5.64
C GLY A 215 -16.07 -8.29 -4.62
N SER A 216 -16.64 -9.48 -4.52
CA SER A 216 -17.67 -9.86 -3.54
C SER A 216 -17.24 -11.04 -2.67
N LEU A 217 -15.92 -11.25 -2.56
CA LEU A 217 -15.34 -12.43 -1.92
C LEU A 217 -15.63 -12.48 -0.42
N ILE A 218 -15.76 -11.31 0.22
CA ILE A 218 -16.19 -11.18 1.61
C ILE A 218 -17.62 -10.63 1.62
N PRO A 219 -18.63 -11.44 2.00
CA PRO A 219 -20.02 -11.01 2.01
C PRO A 219 -20.21 -9.72 2.83
N GLY A 220 -20.78 -8.68 2.20
CA GLY A 220 -21.03 -7.38 2.82
C GLY A 220 -19.79 -6.48 3.02
N HIS A 221 -18.60 -6.91 2.62
CA HIS A 221 -17.34 -6.22 2.94
C HIS A 221 -16.47 -5.87 1.72
N GLY A 222 -16.90 -6.20 0.50
CA GLY A 222 -16.17 -5.92 -0.74
C GLY A 222 -15.14 -7.00 -1.09
N GLY A 223 -14.14 -6.62 -1.88
CA GLY A 223 -13.03 -7.49 -2.25
C GLY A 223 -11.86 -7.42 -1.27
N ILE A 224 -10.86 -8.25 -1.51
CA ILE A 224 -9.61 -8.25 -0.71
C ILE A 224 -8.74 -7.06 -1.09
N LEU A 225 -8.74 -6.65 -2.35
CA LEU A 225 -8.00 -5.49 -2.82
C LEU A 225 -8.49 -4.20 -2.14
N ASP A 226 -9.81 -4.05 -1.96
CA ASP A 226 -10.44 -2.96 -1.20
C ASP A 226 -9.98 -2.89 0.29
N ARG A 227 -9.32 -3.94 0.80
CA ARG A 227 -8.84 -4.02 2.20
C ARG A 227 -7.34 -3.82 2.35
N ILE A 228 -6.60 -4.00 1.27
CA ILE A 228 -5.14 -3.90 1.28
C ILE A 228 -4.63 -2.76 0.41
N ASP A 229 -5.48 -2.06 -0.34
CA ASP A 229 -5.16 -0.91 -1.19
C ASP A 229 -4.23 0.10 -0.50
N SER A 230 -4.61 0.57 0.69
CA SER A 230 -3.85 1.49 1.51
C SER A 230 -2.54 0.86 2.01
N LEU A 231 -2.55 -0.42 2.34
CA LEU A 231 -1.35 -1.16 2.78
C LEU A 231 -0.35 -1.38 1.64
N THR A 232 -0.84 -1.57 0.40
CA THR A 232 0.03 -1.77 -0.78
C THR A 232 0.92 -0.57 -1.04
N ALA A 233 0.48 0.63 -0.66
CA ALA A 233 1.27 1.84 -0.70
C ALA A 233 2.08 2.05 0.58
N ALA A 234 1.43 1.95 1.75
CA ALA A 234 2.03 2.30 3.03
C ALA A 234 3.26 1.47 3.37
N VAL A 235 3.18 0.14 3.21
CA VAL A 235 4.22 -0.81 3.63
C VAL A 235 5.54 -0.60 2.87
N PRO A 236 5.60 -0.61 1.53
CA PRO A 236 6.87 -0.45 0.84
C PRO A 236 7.43 0.98 0.97
N VAL A 237 6.58 2.00 1.08
CA VAL A 237 7.04 3.37 1.36
C VAL A 237 7.66 3.44 2.76
N PHE A 238 7.01 2.84 3.76
CA PHE A 238 7.53 2.78 5.13
C PHE A 238 8.87 2.07 5.19
N ALA A 239 8.95 0.87 4.59
CA ALA A 239 10.17 0.08 4.54
C ALA A 239 11.30 0.83 3.83
N CYS A 240 11.01 1.50 2.72
CA CYS A 240 12.01 2.29 1.98
C CYS A 240 12.56 3.44 2.83
N LEU A 241 11.68 4.22 3.48
CA LEU A 241 12.10 5.33 4.33
C LEU A 241 12.97 4.85 5.49
N LEU A 242 12.53 3.80 6.17
CA LEU A 242 13.17 3.35 7.40
C LEU A 242 14.53 2.65 7.14
N LEU A 243 14.60 1.82 6.10
CA LEU A 243 15.78 1.00 5.79
C LEU A 243 16.78 1.70 4.86
N LEU A 244 16.32 2.50 3.90
CA LEU A 244 17.20 3.07 2.86
C LEU A 244 17.48 4.56 3.04
N VAL A 245 16.49 5.33 3.47
CA VAL A 245 16.60 6.79 3.60
C VAL A 245 17.17 7.18 4.96
N PHE A 246 16.56 6.72 6.04
CA PHE A 246 17.00 7.02 7.40
C PHE A 246 18.02 6.01 7.93
N GLN A 247 18.09 4.81 7.35
CA GLN A 247 19.03 3.74 7.72
C GLN A 247 19.01 3.47 9.23
N THR A 248 17.82 3.50 9.82
CA THR A 248 17.61 3.30 11.27
C THR A 248 17.35 1.85 11.64
N LEU A 249 17.33 0.96 10.64
CA LEU A 249 17.20 -0.48 10.75
C LEU A 249 18.31 -1.14 9.93
#